data_AF-A0A958R0K4-F1
#
_entry.id   AF-A0A958R0K4-F1
#
_cell.length_a   1.000
_cell.length_b   1.000
_cell.length_c   1.000
_cell.angle_alpha   90.00
_cell.angle_beta   90.00
_cell.angle_gamma   90.00
#
_symmetry.space_group_name_H-M   'P 1'
#
loop_
_entity.id
_entity.type
_entity.pdbx_description
1 polymer ?
#
loop_
_entity_poly.entity_id
_entity_poly.type
_entity_poly.pdbx_seq_one_letter_code
_entity_poly.pdbx_strand_id
1 'polypeptide(L)'
;MLWIAIASALILVGLLVGLNYWRGKVRFDFELQPNCLLTRHPLLFLSGRRSLLYFRDYWNHIPDYLSSHGYEVIQLNLPWRNPSVRDKHLKAFLIAAEAEGLKVHVIGDATCERELKHLAQGNSPAIQTCWEILPEEKSRLTKSYRPRVEDLKPRVSALRHYFLPTSKLKGSSKGLLWRILLKIHNLVVMPEKSLDPVTLAVPKVSDRLAVSKEYLNFAISLAESDLKCSH
;
A
#
# COMPACT_ATOMS: atom_id res chain seq x y z
N MET A 1 21.17 42.76 0.52
CA MET A 1 20.86 41.55 -0.27
C MET A 1 20.73 40.29 0.58
N LEU A 2 21.72 39.93 1.42
CA LEU A 2 21.65 38.71 2.27
C LEU A 2 20.41 38.65 3.19
N TRP A 3 20.09 39.74 3.89
CA TRP A 3 18.92 39.81 4.77
C TRP A 3 17.58 39.62 4.04
N ILE A 4 17.47 40.16 2.82
CA ILE A 4 16.29 39.99 1.97
C ILE A 4 16.13 38.51 1.57
N ALA A 5 17.25 37.83 1.25
CA ALA A 5 17.24 36.42 0.91
C ALA A 5 16.89 35.51 2.11
N ILE A 6 17.39 35.85 3.31
CA ILE A 6 17.04 35.12 4.53
C ILE A 6 15.55 35.31 4.85
N ALA A 7 15.05 36.54 4.79
CA ALA A 7 13.65 36.85 5.03
C ALA A 7 12.72 36.13 4.03
N SER A 8 13.05 36.14 2.73
CA SER A 8 12.26 35.44 1.72
C SER A 8 12.27 33.92 1.91
N ALA A 9 13.41 33.33 2.29
CA ALA A 9 13.50 31.90 2.60
C ALA A 9 12.63 31.52 3.81
N LEU A 10 12.63 32.33 4.87
CA LEU A 10 11.79 32.09 6.06
C LEU A 10 10.30 32.19 5.73
N ILE A 11 9.90 33.17 4.92
CA ILE A 11 8.52 33.31 4.45
C ILE A 11 8.11 32.08 3.63
N LEU A 12 8.98 31.62 2.71
CA LEU A 12 8.70 30.44 1.90
C LEU A 12 8.54 29.19 2.77
N VAL A 13 9.44 28.96 3.74
CA VAL A 13 9.33 27.82 4.67
C VAL A 13 8.04 27.91 5.48
N GLY A 14 7.70 29.10 6.01
CA GLY A 14 6.46 29.33 6.74
C GLY A 14 5.22 29.02 5.90
N LEU A 15 5.21 29.46 4.64
CA LEU A 15 4.12 29.19 3.69
C LEU A 15 4.00 27.69 3.37
N LEU A 16 5.11 26.99 3.17
CA LEU A 16 5.12 25.54 2.93
C LEU A 16 4.59 24.75 4.14
N VAL A 17 4.97 25.14 5.35
CA VAL A 17 4.48 24.52 6.60
C VAL A 17 3.00 24.84 6.80
N GLY A 18 2.59 26.09 6.59
CA GLY A 18 1.19 26.52 6.72
C GLY A 18 0.26 25.81 5.74
N LEU A 19 0.65 25.70 4.47
CA LEU A 19 -0.10 24.95 3.46
C LEU A 19 -0.22 23.47 3.82
N ASN A 20 0.85 22.85 4.31
CA ASN A 20 0.80 21.46 4.78
C ASN A 20 -0.13 21.28 5.99
N TYR A 21 -0.08 22.21 6.94
CA TYR A 21 -0.91 22.17 8.14
C TYR A 21 -2.40 22.33 7.79
N TRP A 22 -2.72 23.30 6.93
CA TRP A 22 -4.09 23.56 6.49
C TRP A 22 -4.65 22.40 5.67
N ARG A 23 -3.85 21.85 4.76
CA ARG A 23 -4.22 20.67 3.96
C ARG A 23 -4.61 19.48 4.83
N GLY A 24 -3.84 19.19 5.87
CA GLY A 24 -4.14 18.08 6.77
C GLY A 24 -5.22 18.39 7.82
N LYS A 25 -5.81 19.59 7.82
CA LYS A 25 -6.92 19.96 8.70
C LYS A 25 -8.29 19.78 8.03
N VAL A 26 -8.32 19.58 6.71
CA VAL A 26 -9.57 19.35 5.98
C VAL A 26 -10.17 18.04 6.48
N ARG A 27 -11.21 18.14 7.30
CA ARG A 27 -12.05 17.01 7.67
C ARG A 27 -13.04 16.81 6.53
N PHE A 28 -13.17 15.57 6.09
CA PHE A 28 -14.17 15.19 5.10
C PHE A 28 -15.33 14.56 5.86
N ASP A 29 -16.52 15.09 5.67
CA ASP A 29 -17.73 14.40 6.10
C ASP A 29 -17.97 13.26 5.12
N PHE A 30 -17.70 12.05 5.58
CA PHE A 30 -17.89 10.84 4.79
C PHE A 30 -19.31 10.32 5.02
N GLU A 31 -20.06 10.13 3.95
CA GLU A 31 -21.24 9.25 4.01
C GLU A 31 -20.73 7.81 4.20
N LEU A 32 -20.83 7.31 5.42
CA LEU A 32 -20.43 5.95 5.75
C LEU A 32 -21.38 4.98 5.05
N GLN A 33 -20.83 4.16 4.16
CA GLN A 33 -21.59 3.06 3.57
C GLN A 33 -21.56 1.87 4.53
N PRO A 34 -22.68 1.18 4.76
CA PRO A 34 -22.69 -0.02 5.56
C PRO A 34 -21.81 -1.07 4.89
N ASN A 35 -20.73 -1.45 5.58
CA ASN A 35 -19.81 -2.47 5.13
C ASN A 35 -20.00 -3.73 5.97
N CYS A 36 -20.40 -4.83 5.31
CA CYS A 36 -20.62 -6.12 5.96
C CYS A 36 -19.39 -7.03 5.93
N LEU A 37 -18.31 -6.61 5.27
CA LEU A 37 -17.12 -7.42 5.04
C LEU A 37 -15.88 -6.75 5.65
N LEU A 38 -15.33 -7.37 6.67
CA LEU A 38 -14.08 -6.96 7.30
C LEU A 38 -12.97 -7.92 6.90
N THR A 39 -11.77 -7.39 6.69
CA THR A 39 -10.58 -8.22 6.53
C THR A 39 -10.29 -8.93 7.85
N ARG A 40 -9.76 -10.15 7.78
CA ARG A 40 -9.34 -10.88 8.98
C ARG A 40 -8.11 -10.26 9.62
N HIS A 41 -7.29 -9.60 8.79
CA HIS A 41 -6.03 -9.02 9.17
C HIS A 41 -6.01 -7.52 8.86
N PRO A 42 -5.28 -6.71 9.64
CA PRO A 42 -5.16 -5.27 9.41
C PRO A 42 -4.47 -4.92 8.09
N LEU A 43 -4.81 -3.75 7.57
CA LEU A 43 -4.19 -3.13 6.41
C LEU A 43 -2.97 -2.31 6.85
N LEU A 44 -1.77 -2.76 6.51
CA LEU A 44 -0.52 -2.05 6.78
C LEU A 44 -0.13 -1.14 5.62
N PHE A 45 -0.29 0.16 5.79
CA PHE A 45 0.11 1.18 4.82
C PHE A 45 1.57 1.61 5.04
N LEU A 46 2.44 1.30 4.07
CA LEU A 46 3.85 1.69 4.09
C LEU A 46 4.04 3.08 3.47
N SER A 47 4.51 4.04 4.25
CA SER A 47 4.82 5.34 3.66
C SER A 47 6.08 5.28 2.80
N GLY A 48 5.97 5.70 1.54
CA GLY A 48 7.10 5.81 0.64
C GLY A 48 7.95 7.05 0.86
N ARG A 49 8.63 7.49 -0.19
CA ARG A 49 9.48 8.68 -0.13
C ARG A 49 8.61 9.92 -0.15
N ARG A 50 8.72 10.79 0.86
CA ARG A 50 7.89 12.00 0.94
C ARG A 50 8.57 13.20 0.29
N SER A 51 7.77 14.01 -0.38
CA SER A 51 8.15 15.38 -0.73
C SER A 51 8.05 16.29 0.49
N LEU A 52 8.85 17.36 0.52
CA LEU A 52 8.71 18.46 1.49
C LEU A 52 7.31 19.11 1.44
N LEU A 53 6.58 18.94 0.34
CA LEU A 53 5.21 19.44 0.17
C LEU A 53 4.14 18.51 0.75
N TYR A 54 4.49 17.26 1.08
CA TYR A 54 3.55 16.18 1.45
C TYR A 54 4.05 15.39 2.68
N PHE A 55 4.70 16.08 3.61
CA PHE A 55 5.46 15.41 4.65
C PHE A 55 4.61 14.86 5.81
N ARG A 56 3.53 15.56 6.14
CA ARG A 56 2.70 15.26 7.32
C ARG A 56 1.72 14.13 7.05
N ASP A 57 1.12 14.16 5.88
CA ASP A 57 0.03 13.28 5.50
C ASP A 57 0.28 12.74 4.08
N TYR A 58 0.82 11.52 4.04
CA TYR A 58 1.31 10.88 2.83
C TYR A 58 0.21 10.15 2.08
N TRP A 59 -0.60 9.38 2.81
CA TRP A 59 -1.75 8.65 2.27
C TRP A 59 -3.01 9.52 2.18
N ASN A 60 -2.93 10.79 2.59
CA ASN A 60 -4.09 11.64 2.80
C ASN A 60 -5.04 10.95 3.81
N HIS A 61 -6.34 11.18 3.66
CA HIS A 61 -7.37 10.62 4.53
C HIS A 61 -7.79 9.18 4.17
N ILE A 62 -7.06 8.47 3.31
CA ILE A 62 -7.43 7.10 2.93
C ILE A 62 -7.46 6.17 4.15
N PRO A 63 -6.44 6.15 5.02
CA PRO A 63 -6.46 5.30 6.22
C PRO A 63 -7.61 5.67 7.17
N ASP A 64 -7.87 6.97 7.36
CA ASP A 64 -8.95 7.47 8.20
C ASP A 64 -10.32 7.06 7.65
N TYR A 65 -10.49 7.13 6.32
CA TYR A 65 -11.70 6.73 5.62
C TYR A 65 -11.97 5.23 5.81
N LEU A 66 -10.97 4.38 5.59
CA LEU A 66 -11.09 2.93 5.76
C LEU A 66 -11.36 2.56 7.22
N SER A 67 -10.68 3.21 8.17
CA SER A 67 -10.91 2.99 9.59
C SER A 67 -12.34 3.37 10.00
N SER A 68 -12.89 4.44 9.42
CA SER A 68 -14.28 4.84 9.63
C SER A 68 -15.29 3.83 9.07
N HIS A 69 -14.88 3.01 8.09
CA HIS A 69 -15.67 1.88 7.56
C HIS A 69 -15.43 0.56 8.30
N GLY A 70 -14.73 0.60 9.45
CA GLY A 70 -14.53 -0.54 10.34
C GLY A 70 -13.27 -1.37 10.07
N TYR A 71 -12.45 -1.02 9.09
CA TYR A 71 -11.18 -1.73 8.86
C TYR A 71 -10.14 -1.37 9.90
N GLU A 72 -9.37 -2.36 10.34
CA GLU A 72 -8.18 -2.11 11.15
C GLU A 72 -7.04 -1.65 10.22
N VAL A 73 -6.55 -0.44 10.42
CA VAL A 73 -5.55 0.18 9.54
C VAL A 73 -4.33 0.61 10.35
N ILE A 74 -3.15 0.13 9.95
CA ILE A 74 -1.86 0.47 10.57
C ILE A 74 -1.06 1.29 9.56
N GLN A 75 -0.57 2.46 9.98
CA GLN A 75 0.30 3.28 9.15
C GLN A 75 1.75 3.18 9.63
N LEU A 76 2.62 2.59 8.81
CA LEU A 76 4.05 2.52 9.10
C LEU A 76 4.79 3.67 8.41
N ASN A 77 5.15 4.66 9.22
CA ASN A 77 5.90 5.84 8.79
C ASN A 77 7.38 5.52 8.65
N LEU A 78 7.79 5.13 7.45
CA LEU A 78 9.18 4.84 7.14
C LEU A 78 10.03 6.13 6.98
N PRO A 79 11.32 6.11 7.38
CA PRO A 79 12.25 7.21 7.18
C PRO A 79 12.36 7.62 5.70
N TRP A 80 12.66 8.88 5.38
CA TRP A 80 12.46 9.36 4.01
C TRP A 80 13.59 9.02 3.04
N ARG A 81 14.85 9.16 3.47
CA ARG A 81 16.00 9.23 2.55
C ARG A 81 16.87 7.99 2.53
N ASN A 82 17.09 7.34 3.67
CA ASN A 82 18.09 6.27 3.77
C ASN A 82 17.42 4.88 3.62
N PRO A 83 17.67 4.14 2.52
CA PRO A 83 17.08 2.83 2.29
C PRO A 83 17.42 1.83 3.39
N SER A 84 18.65 1.83 3.89
CA SER A 84 19.09 0.90 4.94
C SER A 84 18.35 1.13 6.25
N VAL A 85 18.06 2.39 6.60
CA VAL A 85 17.30 2.73 7.80
C VAL A 85 15.82 2.38 7.62
N ARG A 86 15.27 2.56 6.41
CA ARG A 86 13.92 2.10 6.07
C ARG A 86 13.77 0.59 6.22
N ASP A 87 14.70 -0.16 5.63
CA ASP A 87 14.73 -1.63 5.72
C ASP A 87 14.84 -2.08 7.19
N LYS A 88 15.69 -1.42 7.99
CA LYS A 88 15.81 -1.71 9.43
C LYS A 88 14.51 -1.46 10.19
N HIS A 89 13.84 -0.33 9.92
CA HIS A 89 12.60 0.03 10.61
C HIS A 89 11.45 -0.91 10.22
N LEU A 90 11.33 -1.26 8.94
CA LEU A 90 10.37 -2.23 8.44
C LEU A 90 10.60 -3.63 9.05
N LYS A 91 11.86 -4.08 9.10
CA LYS A 91 12.21 -5.36 9.74
C LYS A 91 11.88 -5.36 11.24
N ALA A 92 12.18 -4.28 11.95
CA ALA A 92 11.86 -4.16 13.37
C ALA A 92 10.35 -4.27 13.62
N PHE A 93 9.54 -3.61 12.79
CA PHE A 93 8.08 -3.74 12.84
C PHE A 93 7.62 -5.17 12.59
N LEU A 94 8.14 -5.83 11.55
CA LEU A 94 7.74 -7.20 11.22
C LEU A 94 8.14 -8.20 12.30
N ILE A 95 9.32 -8.05 12.91
CA ILE A 95 9.74 -8.89 14.04
C ILE A 95 8.79 -8.72 15.22
N ALA A 96 8.37 -7.49 15.53
CA ALA A 96 7.40 -7.24 16.58
C ALA A 96 6.03 -7.84 16.25
N ALA A 97 5.54 -7.65 15.02
CA ALA A 97 4.29 -8.23 14.54
C ALA A 97 4.32 -9.77 14.59
N GLU A 98 5.43 -10.40 14.20
CA GLU A 98 5.61 -11.85 14.29
C GLU A 98 5.60 -12.34 15.74
N ALA A 99 6.26 -11.61 16.66
CA ALA A 99 6.25 -11.94 18.08
C ALA A 99 4.84 -11.88 18.69
N GLU A 100 4.00 -10.97 18.20
CA GLU A 100 2.60 -10.82 18.59
C GLU A 100 1.66 -11.76 17.83
N GLY A 101 2.15 -12.51 16.84
CA GLY A 101 1.31 -13.34 15.96
C GLY A 101 0.41 -12.54 15.03
N LEU A 102 0.68 -11.24 14.86
CA LEU A 102 -0.07 -10.32 14.03
C LEU A 102 0.27 -10.55 12.56
N LYS A 103 -0.73 -10.93 11.76
CA LYS A 103 -0.63 -10.96 10.31
C LYS A 103 -1.19 -9.69 9.70
N VAL A 104 -0.64 -9.22 8.60
CA VAL A 104 -1.02 -7.95 7.97
C VAL A 104 -1.10 -8.07 6.44
N HIS A 105 -1.98 -7.27 5.83
CA HIS A 105 -1.97 -7.01 4.39
C HIS A 105 -1.15 -5.75 4.11
N VAL A 106 -0.01 -5.91 3.46
CA VAL A 106 0.91 -4.79 3.19
C VAL A 106 0.49 -4.06 1.92
N ILE A 107 0.36 -2.74 2.03
CA ILE A 107 0.01 -1.83 0.95
C ILE A 107 1.11 -0.75 0.86
N GLY A 108 1.72 -0.62 -0.30
CA GLY A 108 2.68 0.44 -0.58
C GLY A 108 2.47 1.07 -1.95
N ASP A 109 3.04 2.24 -2.18
CA ASP A 109 3.03 2.84 -3.52
C ASP A 109 4.27 2.41 -4.33
N ALA A 110 4.36 2.91 -5.55
CA ALA A 110 5.49 2.62 -6.43
C ALA A 110 6.85 3.17 -5.95
N THR A 111 6.90 3.99 -4.90
CA THR A 111 8.17 4.42 -4.28
C THR A 111 8.66 3.46 -3.20
N CYS A 112 7.78 2.56 -2.73
CA CYS A 112 8.09 1.42 -1.84
C CYS A 112 8.46 0.14 -2.60
N GLU A 113 8.65 0.17 -3.93
CA GLU A 113 8.87 -1.02 -4.76
C GLU A 113 9.99 -1.92 -4.24
N ARG A 114 11.11 -1.33 -3.79
CA ARG A 114 12.26 -2.08 -3.27
C ARG A 114 11.89 -2.86 -2.01
N GLU A 115 11.21 -2.19 -1.08
CA GLU A 115 10.74 -2.76 0.18
C GLU A 115 9.72 -3.87 -0.11
N LEU A 116 8.72 -3.60 -0.94
CA LEU A 116 7.69 -4.57 -1.31
C LEU A 116 8.29 -5.81 -1.98
N LYS A 117 9.29 -5.65 -2.86
CA LYS A 117 10.03 -6.77 -3.46
C LYS A 117 10.82 -7.56 -2.43
N HIS A 118 11.49 -6.89 -1.50
CA HIS A 118 12.23 -7.55 -0.44
C HIS A 118 11.28 -8.32 0.50
N LEU A 119 10.12 -7.75 0.82
CA LEU A 119 9.06 -8.41 1.59
C LEU A 119 8.46 -9.58 0.82
N ALA A 120 8.26 -9.42 -0.49
CA ALA A 120 7.79 -10.50 -1.33
C ALA A 120 8.80 -11.66 -1.32
N GLN A 121 10.10 -11.40 -1.35
CA GLN A 121 11.12 -12.45 -1.33
C GLN A 121 11.35 -13.06 0.06
N GLY A 122 11.20 -12.25 1.11
CA GLY A 122 11.36 -12.65 2.50
C GLY A 122 10.07 -13.29 2.99
N ASN A 123 10.07 -14.60 3.16
CA ASN A 123 8.92 -15.36 3.68
C ASN A 123 8.63 -15.06 5.16
N SER A 124 8.22 -13.83 5.46
CA SER A 124 7.80 -13.41 6.81
C SER A 124 6.39 -13.95 7.07
N PRO A 125 6.17 -14.76 8.12
CA PRO A 125 4.85 -15.27 8.46
C PRO A 125 3.85 -14.19 8.88
N ALA A 126 4.32 -12.97 9.22
CA ALA A 126 3.44 -11.83 9.51
C ALA A 126 2.82 -11.22 8.24
N ILE A 127 3.29 -11.55 7.04
CA ILE A 127 2.78 -10.95 5.80
C ILE A 127 1.79 -11.91 5.14
N GLN A 128 0.52 -11.51 5.05
CA GLN A 128 -0.51 -12.30 4.38
C GLN A 128 -0.56 -12.01 2.88
N THR A 129 -0.60 -10.73 2.50
CA THR A 129 -0.53 -10.29 1.09
C THR A 129 0.28 -9.01 0.96
N CYS A 130 0.82 -8.75 -0.22
CA CYS A 130 1.63 -7.57 -0.51
C CYS A 130 1.17 -6.90 -1.81
N TRP A 131 0.83 -5.62 -1.73
CA TRP A 131 0.24 -4.85 -2.83
C TRP A 131 1.01 -3.55 -3.09
N GLU A 132 1.26 -3.29 -4.38
CA GLU A 132 1.79 -2.02 -4.88
C GLU A 132 0.70 -1.25 -5.64
N ILE A 133 0.52 0.01 -5.26
CA ILE A 133 -0.30 0.96 -5.98
C ILE A 133 0.57 1.62 -7.05
N LEU A 134 0.17 1.44 -8.32
CA LEU A 134 0.83 2.05 -9.45
C LEU A 134 0.14 3.37 -9.85
N PRO A 135 0.91 4.43 -10.13
CA PRO A 135 0.40 5.66 -10.74
C PRO A 135 -0.10 5.43 -12.16
N GLU A 136 -1.08 6.24 -12.59
CA GLU A 136 -1.76 6.25 -13.90
C GLU A 136 -0.85 6.11 -15.11
N GLU A 137 0.32 6.73 -15.09
CA GLU A 137 1.27 6.67 -16.20
C GLU A 137 2.03 5.33 -16.28
N LYS A 138 2.19 4.61 -15.15
CA LYS A 138 2.97 3.37 -15.08
C LYS A 138 2.21 2.12 -15.50
N SER A 139 0.88 2.16 -15.64
CA SER A 139 0.12 1.03 -16.20
C SER A 139 0.46 0.78 -17.68
N ARG A 140 1.01 1.79 -18.38
CA ARG A 140 1.31 1.74 -19.81
C ARG A 140 2.77 1.50 -20.19
N LEU A 141 3.74 1.59 -19.27
CA LEU A 141 5.17 1.60 -19.66
C LEU A 141 6.06 0.74 -18.73
N THR A 142 6.53 -0.38 -19.28
CA THR A 142 7.57 -1.25 -18.72
C THR A 142 8.97 -0.65 -18.85
N LYS A 143 9.76 -0.89 -17.79
CA LYS A 143 11.24 -0.82 -17.63
C LYS A 143 11.90 0.57 -17.57
N SER A 144 12.43 0.87 -16.37
CA SER A 144 13.24 2.02 -15.97
C SER A 144 12.49 3.35 -15.79
N TYR A 145 11.65 3.42 -14.76
CA TYR A 145 11.06 4.68 -14.31
C TYR A 145 11.76 5.25 -13.07
N ARG A 146 12.17 6.52 -13.12
CA ARG A 146 12.57 7.29 -11.93
C ARG A 146 11.38 8.15 -11.47
N PRO A 147 10.98 8.10 -10.18
CA PRO A 147 9.84 8.87 -9.69
C PRO A 147 10.08 10.38 -9.84
N ARG A 148 9.12 11.06 -10.47
CA ARG A 148 9.01 12.52 -10.53
C ARG A 148 8.20 13.04 -9.34
N VAL A 149 8.22 14.36 -9.11
CA VAL A 149 7.55 14.98 -7.96
C VAL A 149 6.03 14.79 -8.01
N GLU A 150 5.48 14.64 -9.21
CA GLU A 150 4.06 14.41 -9.46
C GLU A 150 3.59 13.00 -9.07
N ASP A 151 4.49 12.00 -9.08
CA ASP A 151 4.21 10.63 -8.66
C ASP A 151 4.18 10.45 -7.14
N LEU A 152 4.62 11.47 -6.39
CA LEU A 152 4.60 11.47 -4.93
C LEU A 152 3.17 11.71 -4.39
N LYS A 153 2.18 11.87 -5.27
CA LYS A 153 0.76 11.85 -4.93
C LYS A 153 0.25 10.42 -5.18
N PRO A 154 -0.47 9.79 -4.23
CA PRO A 154 -1.12 8.52 -4.48
C PRO A 154 -2.23 8.72 -5.52
N ARG A 155 -1.89 8.51 -6.79
CA ARG A 155 -2.83 8.35 -7.90
C ARG A 155 -2.97 6.86 -8.11
N VAL A 156 -4.16 6.32 -7.89
CA VAL A 156 -4.43 4.90 -8.11
C VAL A 156 -4.84 4.74 -9.56
N SER A 157 -4.21 3.83 -10.30
CA SER A 157 -4.68 3.43 -11.63
C SER A 157 -4.62 1.93 -11.87
N ALA A 158 -3.76 1.25 -11.12
CA ALA A 158 -3.53 -0.18 -11.19
C ALA A 158 -2.96 -0.66 -9.85
N LEU A 159 -3.37 -1.86 -9.45
CA LEU A 159 -2.81 -2.57 -8.31
C LEU A 159 -1.96 -3.72 -8.81
N ARG A 160 -0.73 -3.84 -8.29
CA ARG A 160 0.15 -4.98 -8.56
C ARG A 160 0.28 -5.83 -7.30
N HIS A 161 -0.11 -7.08 -7.40
CA HIS A 161 0.07 -8.07 -6.34
C HIS A 161 1.48 -8.69 -6.43
N TYR A 162 2.20 -8.75 -5.31
CA TYR A 162 3.43 -9.50 -5.19
C TYR A 162 3.13 -10.87 -4.59
N PHE A 163 3.34 -11.93 -5.36
CA PHE A 163 3.21 -13.30 -4.86
C PHE A 163 4.28 -13.58 -3.80
N LEU A 164 3.83 -13.94 -2.61
CA LEU A 164 4.70 -14.44 -1.55
C LEU A 164 5.12 -15.89 -1.89
N PRO A 165 6.42 -16.23 -1.84
CA PRO A 165 6.89 -17.59 -1.97
C PRO A 165 6.26 -18.39 -0.83
N THR A 166 5.35 -19.29 -1.17
CA THR A 166 4.88 -20.29 -0.21
C THR A 166 6.10 -21.01 0.31
N SER A 167 6.36 -20.89 1.62
CA SER A 167 7.48 -21.54 2.27
C SER A 167 7.50 -23.01 1.85
N LYS A 168 8.62 -23.47 1.26
CA LYS A 168 8.81 -24.85 0.82
C LYS A 168 8.35 -25.79 1.93
N LEU A 169 7.19 -26.42 1.77
CA LEU A 169 6.77 -27.58 2.55
C LEU A 169 7.85 -28.64 2.37
N LYS A 170 8.77 -28.73 3.34
CA LYS A 170 9.78 -29.79 3.39
C LYS A 170 9.06 -31.10 3.71
N GLY A 171 9.13 -32.05 2.76
CA GLY A 171 9.07 -33.48 3.04
C GLY A 171 7.69 -34.10 3.22
N SER A 172 6.97 -34.33 2.13
CA SER A 172 6.08 -35.49 2.03
C SER A 172 5.82 -35.81 0.57
N SER A 173 5.94 -37.08 0.16
CA SER A 173 5.65 -37.55 -1.20
C SER A 173 4.18 -37.32 -1.59
N LYS A 174 3.27 -37.14 -0.61
CA LYS A 174 1.89 -36.66 -0.82
C LYS A 174 1.83 -35.20 -1.33
N GLY A 175 2.92 -34.45 -1.16
CA GLY A 175 3.08 -33.10 -1.66
C GLY A 175 3.26 -33.01 -3.17
N LEU A 176 3.66 -34.07 -3.89
CA LEU A 176 3.79 -33.99 -5.36
C LEU A 176 2.40 -33.94 -6.01
N LEU A 177 1.50 -34.84 -5.62
CA LEU A 177 0.11 -34.84 -6.07
C LEU A 177 -0.61 -33.58 -5.62
N TRP A 178 -0.41 -33.12 -4.37
CA TRP A 178 -0.97 -31.85 -3.93
C TRP A 178 -0.39 -30.66 -4.70
N ARG A 179 0.91 -30.64 -5.04
CA ARG A 179 1.51 -29.57 -5.87
C ARG A 179 1.02 -29.60 -7.31
N ILE A 180 0.75 -30.78 -7.85
CA ILE A 180 0.15 -30.94 -9.19
C ILE A 180 -1.31 -30.48 -9.14
N LEU A 181 -2.09 -30.90 -8.14
CA LEU A 181 -3.47 -30.47 -7.94
C LEU A 181 -3.57 -28.97 -7.64
N LEU A 182 -2.64 -28.38 -6.88
CA LEU A 182 -2.58 -26.94 -6.62
C LEU A 182 -2.09 -26.18 -7.85
N LYS A 183 -1.18 -26.75 -8.65
CA LYS A 183 -0.80 -26.19 -9.96
C LYS A 183 -1.95 -26.23 -10.94
N ILE A 184 -2.71 -27.33 -10.99
CA ILE A 184 -3.88 -27.50 -11.85
C ILE A 184 -5.01 -26.60 -11.34
N HIS A 185 -5.25 -26.54 -10.03
CA HIS A 185 -6.20 -25.62 -9.41
C HIS A 185 -5.81 -24.17 -9.70
N ASN A 186 -4.53 -23.80 -9.57
CA ASN A 186 -4.08 -22.48 -9.98
C ASN A 186 -4.24 -22.31 -11.50
N LEU A 187 -3.86 -23.25 -12.35
CA LEU A 187 -4.06 -23.14 -13.81
C LEU A 187 -5.54 -23.07 -14.25
N VAL A 188 -6.46 -23.70 -13.51
CA VAL A 188 -7.87 -23.85 -13.86
C VAL A 188 -8.76 -22.80 -13.16
N VAL A 189 -8.42 -22.39 -11.93
CA VAL A 189 -9.19 -21.44 -11.10
C VAL A 189 -8.56 -20.05 -11.06
N MET A 190 -7.23 -19.95 -11.21
CA MET A 190 -6.46 -18.71 -11.19
C MET A 190 -5.47 -18.70 -12.36
N PRO A 191 -5.95 -18.73 -13.62
CA PRO A 191 -5.07 -18.79 -14.78
C PRO A 191 -4.00 -17.71 -14.62
N GLU A 192 -2.80 -17.99 -15.13
CA GLU A 192 -1.60 -17.15 -15.15
C GLU A 192 -1.79 -15.77 -15.81
N LYS A 193 -3.02 -15.26 -15.88
CA LYS A 193 -3.29 -13.86 -15.69
C LYS A 193 -2.60 -13.43 -14.40
N SER A 194 -1.55 -12.61 -14.53
CA SER A 194 -1.50 -11.44 -13.64
C SER A 194 -2.95 -10.99 -13.49
N LEU A 195 -3.52 -11.00 -12.28
CA LEU A 195 -4.83 -10.38 -12.06
C LEU A 195 -4.78 -9.11 -12.89
N ASP A 196 -5.56 -9.07 -13.98
CA ASP A 196 -5.53 -7.94 -14.91
C ASP A 196 -5.61 -6.75 -13.97
N PRO A 197 -4.56 -5.89 -13.94
CA PRO A 197 -4.41 -4.92 -12.86
C PRO A 197 -5.76 -4.30 -12.69
N VAL A 198 -6.42 -4.48 -11.52
CA VAL A 198 -7.82 -4.10 -11.38
C VAL A 198 -7.89 -2.67 -11.86
N THR A 199 -8.44 -2.50 -13.06
CA THR A 199 -8.44 -1.22 -13.75
C THR A 199 -9.59 -0.50 -13.10
N LEU A 200 -9.31 0.05 -11.92
CA LEU A 200 -10.21 0.93 -11.22
C LEU A 200 -10.48 2.05 -12.22
N ALA A 201 -11.73 2.18 -12.65
CA ALA A 201 -12.13 3.19 -13.61
C ALA A 201 -12.06 4.54 -12.89
N VAL A 202 -10.87 5.14 -12.88
CA VAL A 202 -10.61 6.35 -12.10
C VAL A 202 -11.42 7.50 -12.70
N PRO A 203 -12.37 8.10 -11.97
CA PRO A 203 -12.97 9.35 -12.42
C PRO A 203 -11.92 10.45 -12.46
N LYS A 204 -12.03 11.39 -13.42
CA LYS A 204 -11.11 12.53 -13.58
C LYS A 204 -10.91 13.28 -12.25
N VAL A 205 -9.80 12.99 -11.56
CA VAL A 205 -8.89 13.70 -10.63
C VAL A 205 -9.41 14.84 -9.72
N SER A 206 -10.65 15.28 -9.80
CA SER A 206 -11.19 16.32 -8.92
C SER A 206 -11.72 15.78 -7.60
N ASP A 207 -12.05 14.49 -7.52
CA ASP A 207 -12.79 13.96 -6.38
C ASP A 207 -11.95 13.02 -5.50
N ARG A 208 -11.41 13.55 -4.39
CA ARG A 208 -10.66 12.78 -3.38
C ARG A 208 -11.51 11.66 -2.76
N LEU A 209 -12.83 11.85 -2.73
CA LEU A 209 -13.76 10.85 -2.25
C LEU A 209 -13.77 9.63 -3.16
N ALA A 210 -13.70 9.84 -4.49
CA ALA A 210 -13.67 8.74 -5.44
C ALA A 210 -12.44 7.84 -5.24
N VAL A 211 -11.26 8.43 -5.02
CA VAL A 211 -10.05 7.65 -4.70
C VAL A 211 -10.26 6.81 -3.43
N SER A 212 -10.83 7.41 -2.37
CA SER A 212 -11.08 6.70 -1.11
C SER A 212 -12.10 5.55 -1.27
N LYS A 213 -13.13 5.73 -2.11
CA LYS A 213 -14.08 4.67 -2.49
C LYS A 213 -13.40 3.50 -3.21
N GLU A 214 -12.43 3.75 -4.07
CA GLU A 214 -11.68 2.67 -4.72
C GLU A 214 -10.85 1.86 -3.72
N TYR A 215 -10.25 2.50 -2.72
CA TYR A 215 -9.58 1.79 -1.63
C TYR A 215 -10.54 0.95 -0.78
N LEU A 216 -11.78 1.42 -0.60
CA LEU A 216 -12.83 0.65 0.07
C LEU A 216 -13.19 -0.60 -0.75
N ASN A 217 -13.44 -0.46 -2.05
CA ASN A 217 -13.69 -1.59 -2.94
C ASN A 217 -12.53 -2.61 -2.91
N PHE A 218 -11.29 -2.10 -2.88
CA PHE A 218 -10.11 -2.93 -2.73
C PHE A 218 -10.09 -3.67 -1.38
N ALA A 219 -10.34 -2.99 -0.27
CA ALA A 219 -10.40 -3.61 1.06
C ALA A 219 -11.50 -4.68 1.15
N ILE A 220 -12.65 -4.46 0.50
CA ILE A 220 -13.72 -5.46 0.37
C ILE A 220 -13.21 -6.69 -0.40
N SER A 221 -12.49 -6.49 -1.52
CA SER A 221 -11.93 -7.62 -2.29
C SER A 221 -10.92 -8.46 -1.49
N LEU A 222 -10.15 -7.83 -0.60
CA LEU A 222 -9.24 -8.53 0.32
C LEU A 222 -10.03 -9.35 1.34
N ALA A 223 -11.08 -8.77 1.93
CA ALA A 223 -11.95 -9.47 2.87
C ALA A 223 -12.61 -10.70 2.24
N GLU A 224 -13.05 -10.60 0.98
CA GLU A 224 -13.57 -11.76 0.23
C GLU A 224 -12.51 -12.84 -0.01
N SER A 225 -11.26 -12.45 -0.29
CA SER A 225 -10.14 -13.40 -0.44
C SER A 225 -9.84 -14.13 0.87
N ASP A 226 -9.87 -13.43 2.00
CA ASP A 226 -9.65 -14.02 3.33
C ASP A 226 -10.72 -15.09 3.65
N LEU A 227 -11.98 -14.82 3.29
CA LEU A 227 -13.07 -15.78 3.46
C LEU A 227 -12.83 -17.05 2.62
N LYS A 228 -12.40 -16.91 1.37
CA LYS A 228 -12.13 -18.05 0.48
C LYS A 228 -10.99 -18.94 0.97
N CYS A 229 -9.97 -18.37 1.60
CA CYS A 229 -8.82 -19.12 2.12
C CYS A 229 -9.08 -19.84 3.46
N SER A 230 -10.25 -19.68 4.05
CA SER A 230 -10.59 -20.25 5.36
C SER A 230 -11.27 -21.64 5.30
N HIS A 231 -11.48 -22.17 4.09
CA HIS A 231 -12.03 -23.51 3.82
C HIS A 231 -10.98 -24.43 3.18
#